data_AF-A0A086J3D6-F1
#
_entry.id   AF-A0A086J3D6-F1
#
_cell.length_a   1.000
_cell.length_b   1.000
_cell.length_c   1.000
_cell.angle_alpha   90.00
_cell.angle_beta   90.00
_cell.angle_gamma   90.00
#
_symmetry.space_group_name_H-M   'P 1'
#
loop_
_entity.id
_entity.type
_entity.pdbx_description
1 polymer ?
#
loop_
_entity_poly.entity_id
_entity_poly.type
_entity_poly.pdbx_seq_one_letter_code
_entity_poly.pdbx_strand_id
1 'polypeptide(L)'
;MGNLFAKEKLKSLSLITLPGGCDGYVWTGESLHLRESPQKKEIRLEERKTDANMYVASKEGDTVLIYGQVDMHLQPILSDFYIPMPHESLTFYKEMGERMEGSITTELAKYFNRHTSSNEVPFYPVPVTTLSGVFKYYNFKEFKNTQKRRQLVKKIRIEEEVPEADPAIEKSVKKQIGVRYGEFKEVLMLAFKKRRVWPIKGLEKYFKEHQKDFQAWKWSSVKNILACIAYTYSTGPWKKLWVQYGYNPTKDQEAYKYQVYMWKNVSKAFVIMDNPEVYEKIKETPEFTQRVFSARTGFLTDKALAYMHKKFSEMAVPEPEKPAEQPDLFHSMDFETLDN
;
A
#
# COMPACT_ATOMS: atom_id res chain seq x y z
N MET A 1 -35.38 35.44 63.34
CA MET A 1 -35.28 35.58 61.88
C MET A 1 -34.04 34.85 61.41
N GLY A 2 -34.20 33.81 60.59
CA GLY A 2 -33.12 33.02 60.03
C GLY A 2 -33.64 31.64 59.63
N ASN A 3 -33.92 31.43 58.34
CA ASN A 3 -34.32 30.14 57.82
C ASN A 3 -33.29 29.63 56.81
N LEU A 4 -32.84 28.40 57.08
CA LEU A 4 -31.93 27.60 56.30
C LEU A 4 -32.59 27.07 55.02
N PHE A 5 -31.74 26.81 54.04
CA PHE A 5 -32.00 26.17 52.76
C PHE A 5 -32.79 24.85 52.86
N ALA A 6 -33.91 24.77 52.15
CA ALA A 6 -34.54 23.52 51.75
C ALA A 6 -34.38 23.35 50.22
N LYS A 7 -33.68 22.31 49.79
CA LYS A 7 -33.65 21.85 48.39
C LYS A 7 -34.88 20.98 48.15
N GLU A 8 -35.84 21.47 47.39
CA GLU A 8 -36.93 20.66 46.86
C GLU A 8 -36.41 19.70 45.78
N LYS A 9 -36.76 18.42 45.94
CA LYS A 9 -36.56 17.33 44.99
C LYS A 9 -37.60 17.42 43.89
N LEU A 10 -37.17 17.61 42.65
CA LEU A 10 -37.99 17.33 41.47
C LEU A 10 -37.90 15.83 41.12
N LYS A 11 -39.06 15.18 41.11
CA LYS A 11 -39.31 13.82 40.61
C LYS A 11 -39.09 13.79 39.10
N SER A 12 -38.38 12.79 38.57
CA SER A 12 -38.65 12.34 37.20
C SER A 12 -38.30 10.86 37.01
N LEU A 13 -39.22 10.14 36.38
CA LEU A 13 -39.12 8.77 35.91
C LEU A 13 -39.30 8.80 34.40
N SER A 14 -38.66 7.89 33.68
CA SER A 14 -38.97 7.65 32.28
C SER A 14 -38.83 6.18 31.94
N LEU A 15 -39.94 5.62 31.45
CA LEU A 15 -40.06 4.30 30.85
C LEU A 15 -39.62 4.41 29.38
N ILE A 16 -38.92 3.40 28.85
CA ILE A 16 -38.66 3.31 27.41
C ILE A 16 -39.54 2.20 26.84
N THR A 17 -40.63 2.62 26.18
CA THR A 17 -41.33 1.80 25.19
C THR A 17 -40.84 2.27 23.83
N LEU A 18 -40.26 1.38 23.03
CA LEU A 18 -39.91 1.73 21.65
C LEU A 18 -41.18 1.67 20.77
N PRO A 19 -41.45 2.66 19.91
CA PRO A 19 -42.56 2.58 18.98
C PRO A 19 -42.23 1.64 17.81
N GLY A 20 -43.10 0.67 17.50
CA GLY A 20 -43.09 0.01 16.18
C GLY A 20 -43.50 -1.46 16.06
N GLY A 21 -43.61 -2.25 17.13
CA GLY A 21 -44.15 -3.63 17.05
C GLY A 21 -43.51 -4.54 15.98
N CYS A 22 -42.22 -4.88 16.11
CA CYS A 22 -41.58 -5.94 15.31
C CYS A 22 -40.63 -6.80 16.16
N ASP A 23 -40.54 -8.07 15.73
CA ASP A 23 -40.04 -9.26 16.42
C ASP A 23 -38.54 -9.56 16.22
N GLY A 24 -37.94 -10.22 17.23
CA GLY A 24 -36.78 -11.10 17.08
C GLY A 24 -35.54 -10.71 17.88
N TYR A 25 -35.19 -11.50 18.90
CA TYR A 25 -33.91 -11.45 19.62
C TYR A 25 -33.32 -12.86 19.73
N VAL A 26 -32.01 -13.01 19.49
CA VAL A 26 -31.29 -14.25 19.82
C VAL A 26 -30.59 -14.03 21.16
N TRP A 27 -31.02 -14.81 22.14
CA TRP A 27 -30.40 -14.90 23.45
C TRP A 27 -29.32 -15.97 23.40
N THR A 28 -28.05 -15.57 23.42
CA THR A 28 -26.94 -16.49 23.71
C THR A 28 -25.96 -15.78 24.64
N GLY A 29 -25.81 -16.30 25.86
CA GLY A 29 -24.72 -15.97 26.80
C GLY A 29 -24.53 -14.48 27.10
N GLU A 30 -25.24 -13.98 28.12
CA GLU A 30 -25.00 -12.71 28.86
C GLU A 30 -24.85 -11.41 28.05
N SER A 31 -25.02 -11.44 26.74
CA SER A 31 -24.73 -10.31 25.84
C SER A 31 -25.96 -9.90 25.06
N LEU A 32 -26.29 -8.60 25.05
CA LEU A 32 -27.33 -8.02 24.21
C LEU A 32 -26.69 -7.37 22.98
N HIS A 33 -26.90 -7.93 21.79
CA HIS A 33 -26.46 -7.33 20.53
C HIS A 33 -27.60 -6.51 19.90
N LEU A 34 -27.40 -5.19 19.77
CA LEU A 34 -28.29 -4.31 19.01
C LEU A 34 -27.83 -4.29 17.55
N ARG A 35 -28.70 -4.68 16.62
CA ARG A 35 -28.43 -4.53 15.17
C ARG A 35 -29.07 -3.25 14.63
N GLU A 36 -28.36 -2.65 13.68
CA GLU A 36 -28.39 -1.25 13.25
C GLU A 36 -29.72 -0.69 12.71
N SER A 37 -29.90 0.63 12.83
CA SER A 37 -30.63 1.42 11.83
C SER A 37 -29.81 2.67 11.45
N PRO A 38 -29.70 3.03 10.16
CA PRO A 38 -28.68 3.96 9.65
C PRO A 38 -29.12 5.43 9.64
N GLN A 39 -30.10 5.85 10.45
CA GLN A 39 -30.57 7.23 10.41
C GLN A 39 -30.62 7.91 11.78
N LYS A 40 -29.73 8.90 11.91
CA LYS A 40 -29.64 10.01 12.88
C LYS A 40 -30.56 9.90 14.10
N LYS A 41 -29.97 9.56 15.25
CA LYS A 41 -30.44 10.03 16.56
C LYS A 41 -29.28 10.67 17.31
N GLU A 42 -29.54 11.88 17.80
CA GLU A 42 -28.66 12.65 18.68
C GLU A 42 -28.53 11.89 20.01
N ILE A 43 -27.34 11.37 20.29
CA ILE A 43 -27.01 10.72 21.57
C ILE A 43 -26.54 11.83 22.51
N ARG A 44 -27.25 12.04 23.63
CA ARG A 44 -26.77 12.90 24.72
C ARG A 44 -26.20 12.01 25.83
N LEU A 45 -24.89 12.07 25.98
CA LEU A 45 -24.15 11.48 27.10
C LEU A 45 -23.88 12.56 28.14
N GLU A 46 -24.33 12.36 29.37
CA GLU A 46 -23.78 13.09 30.52
C GLU A 46 -22.56 12.31 31.04
N GLU A 47 -21.41 12.97 31.04
CA GLU A 47 -20.17 12.43 31.60
C GLU A 47 -20.27 12.48 33.14
N ARG A 48 -20.65 11.37 33.77
CA ARG A 48 -20.32 11.14 35.18
C ARG A 48 -19.17 10.16 35.26
N LYS A 49 -18.04 10.63 35.79
CA LYS A 49 -16.92 9.80 36.24
C LYS A 49 -17.39 8.88 37.37
N THR A 50 -17.91 7.73 37.00
CA THR A 50 -18.09 6.53 37.82
C THR A 50 -18.19 5.37 36.85
N ASP A 51 -17.47 4.28 37.12
CA ASP A 51 -17.44 3.06 36.30
C ASP A 51 -18.84 2.74 35.75
N ALA A 52 -19.00 2.81 34.43
CA ALA A 52 -20.29 2.79 33.75
C ALA A 52 -20.86 1.37 33.69
N ASN A 53 -21.21 0.84 34.85
CA ASN A 53 -21.97 -0.39 34.98
C ASN A 53 -23.38 -0.11 34.45
N MET A 54 -23.76 -0.71 33.33
CA MET A 54 -25.14 -0.70 32.86
C MET A 54 -25.91 -1.82 33.54
N TYR A 55 -27.14 -1.57 33.95
CA TYR A 55 -27.97 -2.57 34.63
C TYR A 55 -29.24 -2.83 33.83
N VAL A 56 -29.61 -4.11 33.69
CA VAL A 56 -30.95 -4.49 33.22
C VAL A 56 -31.89 -4.33 34.40
N ALA A 57 -32.95 -3.54 34.27
CA ALA A 57 -33.95 -3.36 35.30
C ALA A 57 -35.37 -3.28 34.72
N SER A 58 -36.36 -3.76 35.47
CA SER A 58 -37.78 -3.49 35.22
C SER A 58 -38.30 -2.45 36.21
N LYS A 59 -39.33 -1.73 35.81
CA LYS A 59 -40.02 -0.78 36.67
C LYS A 59 -41.45 -1.24 36.90
N GLU A 60 -41.79 -1.55 38.14
CA GLU A 60 -43.12 -1.91 38.57
C GLU A 60 -43.63 -0.85 39.55
N GLY A 61 -44.60 -0.04 39.12
CA GLY A 61 -45.09 1.10 39.90
C GLY A 61 -43.99 2.12 40.19
N ASP A 62 -43.77 2.42 41.48
CA ASP A 62 -42.71 3.31 41.96
C ASP A 62 -41.40 2.57 42.31
N THR A 63 -41.36 1.25 42.14
CA THR A 63 -40.18 0.43 42.41
C THR A 63 -39.44 0.05 41.13
N VAL A 64 -38.11 0.02 41.20
CA VAL A 64 -37.22 -0.41 40.12
C VAL A 64 -36.50 -1.67 40.58
N LEU A 65 -36.67 -2.77 39.85
CA LEU A 65 -36.05 -4.06 40.14
C LEU A 65 -34.88 -4.29 39.19
N ILE A 66 -33.66 -4.40 39.72
CA ILE A 66 -32.45 -4.61 38.94
C ILE A 66 -32.19 -6.13 38.80
N TYR A 67 -32.09 -6.64 37.58
CA TYR A 67 -31.86 -8.05 37.28
C TYR A 67 -30.40 -8.42 37.13
N GLY A 68 -29.54 -7.49 36.73
CA GLY A 68 -28.14 -7.79 36.52
C GLY A 68 -27.37 -6.62 35.91
N GLN A 69 -26.05 -6.74 35.98
CA GLN A 69 -25.11 -5.82 35.34
C GLN A 69 -24.74 -6.36 33.96
N VAL A 70 -24.65 -5.49 32.96
CA VAL A 70 -24.20 -5.82 31.61
C VAL A 70 -22.90 -5.07 31.33
N ASP A 71 -21.90 -5.81 30.88
CA ASP A 71 -20.67 -5.22 30.38
C ASP A 71 -20.91 -4.63 29.00
N MET A 72 -20.63 -3.34 28.86
CA MET A 72 -20.82 -2.63 27.59
C MET A 72 -19.48 -2.55 26.85
N HIS A 73 -19.33 -3.34 25.80
CA HIS A 73 -18.24 -3.18 24.85
C HIS A 73 -18.61 -2.19 23.75
N LEU A 74 -18.42 -0.89 24.02
CA LEU A 74 -18.41 0.12 22.96
C LEU A 74 -17.03 0.14 22.30
N GLN A 75 -16.95 -0.37 21.08
CA GLN A 75 -15.86 -0.04 20.18
C GLN A 75 -16.34 1.07 19.25
N PRO A 76 -15.99 2.35 19.50
CA PRO A 76 -16.30 3.42 18.56
C PRO A 76 -15.50 3.18 17.28
N ILE A 77 -16.10 2.50 16.32
CA ILE A 77 -15.54 2.37 14.97
C ILE A 77 -16.05 3.57 14.18
N LEU A 78 -15.14 4.35 13.61
CA LEU A 78 -15.52 5.40 12.67
C LEU A 78 -16.21 4.76 11.47
N SER A 79 -17.32 5.35 11.02
CA SER A 79 -17.96 4.90 9.79
C SER A 79 -16.97 4.94 8.63
N ASP A 80 -16.98 3.87 7.84
CA ASP A 80 -16.17 3.77 6.64
C ASP A 80 -16.65 4.74 5.54
N PHE A 81 -15.87 4.98 4.50
CA PHE A 81 -16.32 5.75 3.36
C PHE A 81 -17.44 5.00 2.64
N TYR A 82 -18.55 5.70 2.47
CA TYR A 82 -19.63 5.25 1.63
C TYR A 82 -19.32 5.59 0.17
N ILE A 83 -19.13 4.57 -0.66
CA ILE A 83 -19.01 4.70 -2.11
C ILE A 83 -20.36 4.32 -2.73
N PRO A 84 -21.13 5.26 -3.30
CA PRO A 84 -22.41 4.94 -3.92
C PRO A 84 -22.21 4.00 -5.11
N MET A 85 -22.97 2.91 -5.16
CA MET A 85 -22.95 1.98 -6.29
C MET A 85 -23.74 2.54 -7.48
N PRO A 86 -23.18 2.53 -8.70
CA PRO A 86 -23.93 2.80 -9.91
C PRO A 86 -25.13 1.85 -10.05
N HIS A 87 -26.22 2.34 -10.69
CA HIS A 87 -27.43 1.55 -10.89
C HIS A 87 -27.17 0.27 -11.72
N GLU A 88 -26.27 0.34 -12.70
CA GLU A 88 -25.84 -0.79 -13.51
C GLU A 88 -25.18 -1.88 -12.65
N SER A 89 -24.29 -1.49 -11.73
CA SER A 89 -23.68 -2.41 -10.77
C SER A 89 -24.72 -3.09 -9.90
N LEU A 90 -25.65 -2.31 -9.33
CA LEU A 90 -26.73 -2.85 -8.49
C LEU A 90 -27.55 -3.90 -9.23
N THR A 91 -27.93 -3.62 -10.49
CA THR A 91 -28.72 -4.53 -11.32
C THR A 91 -27.94 -5.81 -11.60
N PHE A 92 -26.69 -5.68 -12.06
CA PHE A 92 -25.82 -6.82 -12.36
C PHE A 92 -25.62 -7.75 -11.15
N TYR A 93 -25.27 -7.19 -9.98
CA TYR A 93 -24.99 -8.00 -8.79
C TYR A 93 -26.26 -8.59 -8.18
N LYS A 94 -27.41 -7.92 -8.33
CA LYS A 94 -28.70 -8.48 -7.94
C LYS A 94 -29.06 -9.70 -8.81
N GLU A 95 -28.99 -9.56 -10.14
CA GLU A 95 -29.23 -10.68 -11.07
C GLU A 95 -28.24 -11.83 -10.85
N MET A 96 -26.97 -11.50 -10.56
CA MET A 96 -25.96 -12.48 -10.21
C MET A 96 -26.33 -13.23 -8.92
N GLY A 97 -26.78 -12.52 -7.88
CA GLY A 97 -27.25 -13.11 -6.63
C GLY A 97 -28.42 -14.07 -6.85
N GLU A 98 -29.46 -13.62 -7.55
CA GLU A 98 -30.65 -14.42 -7.86
C GLU A 98 -30.30 -15.70 -8.64
N ARG A 99 -29.33 -15.64 -9.56
CA ARG A 99 -28.86 -16.82 -10.31
C ARG A 99 -27.97 -17.75 -9.47
N MET A 100 -27.28 -17.24 -8.45
CA MET A 100 -26.42 -18.03 -7.56
C MET A 100 -27.21 -18.77 -6.47
N GLU A 101 -28.42 -18.33 -6.12
CA GLU A 101 -29.30 -19.06 -5.19
C GLU A 101 -29.78 -20.41 -5.75
N GLY A 102 -29.65 -20.62 -7.06
CA GLY A 102 -29.83 -21.92 -7.71
C GLY A 102 -28.58 -22.82 -7.65
N SER A 103 -28.75 -24.10 -8.01
CA SER A 103 -27.61 -24.99 -8.28
C SER A 103 -26.71 -24.37 -9.35
N ILE A 104 -25.38 -24.45 -9.21
CA ILE A 104 -24.42 -23.96 -10.22
C ILE A 104 -24.70 -24.67 -11.56
N THR A 105 -25.45 -24.00 -12.45
CA THR A 105 -25.80 -24.51 -13.77
C THR A 105 -24.80 -24.06 -14.83
N THR A 106 -24.78 -24.76 -15.96
CA THR A 106 -24.00 -24.35 -17.14
C THR A 106 -24.42 -22.98 -17.66
N GLU A 107 -25.66 -22.54 -17.38
CA GLU A 107 -26.16 -21.22 -17.77
C GLU A 107 -25.52 -20.10 -16.95
N LEU A 108 -25.32 -20.31 -15.65
CA LEU A 108 -24.61 -19.37 -14.78
C LEU A 108 -23.17 -19.18 -15.26
N ALA A 109 -22.47 -20.29 -15.59
CA ALA A 109 -21.12 -20.23 -16.14
C ALA A 109 -21.07 -19.46 -17.48
N LYS A 110 -22.05 -19.67 -18.36
CA LYS A 110 -22.16 -18.91 -19.63
C LYS A 110 -22.42 -17.42 -19.38
N TYR A 111 -23.28 -17.08 -18.40
CA TYR A 111 -23.54 -15.71 -18.00
C TYR A 111 -22.25 -15.02 -17.51
N PHE A 112 -21.52 -15.64 -16.59
CA PHE A 112 -20.22 -15.12 -16.13
C PHE A 112 -19.22 -14.96 -17.27
N ASN A 113 -19.04 -15.99 -18.09
CA ASN A 113 -18.07 -15.96 -19.19
C ASN A 113 -18.37 -14.86 -20.21
N ARG A 114 -19.65 -14.51 -20.41
CA ARG A 114 -20.03 -13.39 -21.27
C ARG A 114 -19.51 -12.07 -20.72
N HIS A 115 -19.76 -11.79 -19.45
CA HIS A 115 -19.38 -10.51 -18.81
C HIS A 115 -17.89 -10.40 -18.48
N THR A 116 -17.21 -11.51 -18.17
CA THR A 116 -15.76 -11.50 -17.96
C THR A 116 -14.99 -11.32 -19.27
N SER A 117 -15.48 -11.89 -20.38
CA SER A 117 -14.83 -11.75 -21.69
C SER A 117 -15.03 -10.36 -22.31
N SER A 118 -16.16 -9.69 -22.02
CA SER A 118 -16.45 -8.36 -22.52
C SER A 118 -15.82 -7.23 -21.67
N ASN A 119 -15.19 -7.56 -20.55
CA ASN A 119 -14.69 -6.57 -19.57
C ASN A 119 -15.83 -5.68 -19.00
N GLU A 120 -17.07 -6.18 -19.05
CA GLU A 120 -18.29 -5.46 -18.64
C GLU A 120 -18.69 -5.75 -17.19
N VAL A 121 -17.83 -6.37 -16.38
CA VAL A 121 -18.12 -6.53 -14.96
C VAL A 121 -18.17 -5.13 -14.34
N PRO A 122 -19.35 -4.66 -13.90
CA PRO A 122 -19.49 -3.29 -13.44
C PRO A 122 -18.77 -3.11 -12.09
N PHE A 123 -18.42 -1.86 -11.77
CA PHE A 123 -17.67 -1.54 -10.56
C PHE A 123 -18.41 -2.02 -9.29
N TYR A 124 -17.70 -2.70 -8.41
CA TYR A 124 -18.16 -3.03 -7.05
C TYR A 124 -17.22 -2.39 -6.02
N PRO A 125 -17.72 -1.54 -5.12
CA PRO A 125 -16.88 -0.96 -4.09
C PRO A 125 -16.38 -2.07 -3.16
N VAL A 126 -15.14 -1.93 -2.68
CA VAL A 126 -14.60 -2.84 -1.66
C VAL A 126 -15.45 -2.75 -0.38
N PRO A 127 -15.72 -3.87 0.32
CA PRO A 127 -16.58 -3.86 1.51
C PRO A 127 -16.07 -2.96 2.65
N VAL A 128 -14.75 -2.80 2.73
CA VAL A 128 -14.07 -1.91 3.67
C VAL A 128 -13.07 -1.07 2.89
N THR A 129 -13.28 0.24 2.87
CA THR A 129 -12.37 1.19 2.22
C THR A 129 -11.34 1.72 3.21
N THR A 130 -11.72 1.82 4.49
CA THR A 130 -10.87 2.26 5.59
C THR A 130 -10.14 1.06 6.15
N LEU A 131 -9.10 0.64 5.46
CA LEU A 131 -8.12 -0.27 6.07
C LEU A 131 -7.37 0.55 7.13
N SER A 132 -7.62 0.26 8.41
CA SER A 132 -7.11 1.02 9.57
C SER A 132 -5.59 1.24 9.57
N GLY A 133 -4.83 0.36 8.91
CA GLY A 133 -3.40 0.55 8.65
C GLY A 133 -3.07 1.76 7.76
N VAL A 134 -3.92 2.08 6.77
CA VAL A 134 -3.67 3.16 5.81
C VAL A 134 -3.76 4.53 6.46
N PHE A 135 -4.71 4.75 7.38
CA PHE A 135 -4.87 6.03 8.07
C PHE A 135 -3.91 6.22 9.23
N LYS A 136 -3.43 5.14 9.85
CA LYS A 136 -2.46 5.22 10.96
C LYS A 136 -1.14 5.90 10.52
N TYR A 137 -0.77 5.75 9.25
CA TYR A 137 0.43 6.36 8.67
C TYR A 137 0.12 7.55 7.75
N TYR A 138 -1.15 7.90 7.55
CA TYR A 138 -1.53 9.01 6.68
C TYR A 138 -1.25 10.35 7.36
N ASN A 139 -0.06 10.88 7.14
CA ASN A 139 0.34 12.16 7.69
C ASN A 139 -0.29 13.31 6.89
N PHE A 140 -1.44 13.82 7.35
CA PHE A 140 -2.11 14.97 6.72
C PHE A 140 -1.23 16.24 6.61
N LYS A 141 -0.10 16.32 7.34
CA LYS A 141 0.89 17.39 7.16
C LYS A 141 1.65 17.27 5.83
N GLU A 142 1.82 16.07 5.29
CA GLU A 142 2.44 15.84 3.98
C GLU A 142 1.57 16.34 2.84
N PHE A 143 0.25 16.32 3.00
CA PHE A 143 -0.70 16.86 2.01
C PHE A 143 -0.52 18.37 1.78
N LYS A 144 0.01 19.12 2.76
CA LYS A 144 0.36 20.54 2.58
C LYS A 144 1.71 20.74 1.87
N ASN A 145 2.57 19.72 1.82
CA ASN A 145 3.90 19.78 1.21
C ASN A 145 3.95 19.23 -0.23
N THR A 146 2.88 18.62 -0.73
CA THR A 146 2.76 18.10 -2.11
C THR A 146 2.81 19.20 -3.19
N GLN A 147 2.66 20.48 -2.84
CA GLN A 147 2.74 21.57 -3.81
C GLN A 147 4.17 21.88 -4.29
N LYS A 148 5.22 21.47 -3.56
CA LYS A 148 6.58 21.51 -4.11
C LYS A 148 6.72 20.32 -5.05
N ARG A 149 6.40 20.52 -6.33
CA ARG A 149 6.66 19.56 -7.40
C ARG A 149 8.10 19.04 -7.26
N ARG A 150 8.26 17.82 -6.73
CA ARG A 150 9.52 17.08 -6.85
C ARG A 150 9.78 17.02 -8.36
N GLN A 151 10.99 17.38 -8.79
CA GLN A 151 11.32 17.22 -10.21
C GLN A 151 11.29 15.74 -10.52
N LEU A 152 10.28 15.35 -11.29
CA LEU A 152 10.05 13.96 -11.60
C LEU A 152 11.10 13.54 -12.62
N VAL A 153 11.88 12.56 -12.20
CA VAL A 153 12.76 11.78 -13.07
C VAL A 153 11.93 11.29 -14.26
N LYS A 154 12.48 11.38 -15.47
CA LYS A 154 11.82 10.80 -16.64
C LYS A 154 11.66 9.30 -16.43
N LYS A 155 10.41 8.85 -16.40
CA LYS A 155 10.03 7.45 -16.24
C LYS A 155 9.38 7.02 -17.55
N ILE A 156 9.99 6.04 -18.21
CA ILE A 156 9.54 5.58 -19.52
C ILE A 156 9.01 4.15 -19.46
N ARG A 157 8.22 3.75 -20.45
CA ARG A 157 7.91 2.33 -20.71
C ARG A 157 9.00 1.69 -21.56
N ILE A 158 9.01 0.36 -21.64
CA ILE A 158 10.08 -0.36 -22.36
C ILE A 158 10.00 -0.17 -23.88
N GLU A 159 8.82 0.15 -24.39
CA GLU A 159 8.53 0.41 -25.81
C GLU A 159 8.80 1.86 -26.22
N GLU A 160 8.93 2.77 -25.25
CA GLU A 160 9.15 4.19 -25.51
C GLU A 160 10.62 4.48 -25.89
N GLU A 161 10.83 5.56 -26.62
CA GLU A 161 12.18 5.98 -27.00
C GLU A 161 12.99 6.42 -25.78
N VAL A 162 14.30 6.14 -25.83
CA VAL A 162 15.21 6.53 -24.76
C VAL A 162 15.32 8.05 -24.70
N PRO A 163 15.00 8.67 -23.56
CA PRO A 163 15.01 10.11 -23.45
C PRO A 163 16.44 10.64 -23.43
N GLU A 164 16.58 11.89 -23.84
CA GLU A 164 17.79 12.68 -23.61
C GLU A 164 17.68 13.51 -22.34
N ALA A 165 18.84 13.91 -21.82
CA ALA A 165 18.94 14.79 -20.67
C ALA A 165 18.36 16.17 -21.01
N ASP A 166 17.54 16.73 -20.12
CA ASP A 166 16.93 18.04 -20.31
C ASP A 166 17.76 19.14 -19.61
N PRO A 167 18.33 20.11 -20.36
CA PRO A 167 19.10 21.20 -19.78
C PRO A 167 18.29 22.09 -18.82
N ALA A 168 16.96 22.19 -18.97
CA ALA A 168 16.12 22.97 -18.06
C ALA A 168 16.03 22.33 -16.67
N ILE A 169 15.96 20.99 -16.61
CA ILE A 169 16.00 20.24 -15.35
C ILE A 169 17.34 20.49 -14.68
N GLU A 170 18.45 20.36 -15.42
CA GLU A 170 19.79 20.59 -14.88
C GLU A 170 19.96 22.00 -14.29
N LYS A 171 19.51 23.04 -14.98
CA LYS A 171 19.55 24.43 -14.46
C LYS A 171 18.81 24.55 -13.14
N SER A 172 17.66 23.89 -13.01
CA SER A 172 16.84 23.98 -11.82
C SER A 172 17.40 23.18 -10.64
N VAL A 173 17.89 21.95 -10.88
CA VAL A 173 18.58 21.15 -9.84
C VAL A 173 19.85 21.85 -9.38
N LYS A 174 20.63 22.43 -10.31
CA LYS A 174 21.83 23.22 -9.97
C LYS A 174 21.49 24.42 -9.08
N LYS A 175 20.37 25.10 -9.32
CA LYS A 175 19.87 26.18 -8.44
C LYS A 175 19.50 25.68 -7.04
N GLN A 176 18.94 24.47 -6.93
CA GLN A 176 18.54 23.89 -5.64
C GLN A 176 19.72 23.40 -4.80
N ILE A 177 20.73 22.80 -5.44
CA ILE A 177 21.87 22.18 -4.76
C ILE A 177 23.00 23.19 -4.53
N GLY A 178 23.12 24.19 -5.39
CA GLY A 178 24.12 25.26 -5.28
C GLY A 178 25.52 24.81 -5.69
N VAL A 179 26.52 25.27 -4.95
CA VAL A 179 27.94 25.19 -5.34
C VAL A 179 28.44 23.76 -5.49
N ARG A 180 27.97 22.83 -4.65
CA ARG A 180 28.40 21.41 -4.65
C ARG A 180 27.79 20.56 -5.77
N TYR A 181 26.91 21.13 -6.60
CA TYR A 181 26.28 20.40 -7.71
C TYR A 181 27.32 19.76 -8.63
N GLY A 182 28.38 20.49 -8.99
CA GLY A 182 29.43 20.00 -9.90
C GLY A 182 30.12 18.75 -9.36
N GLU A 183 30.61 18.82 -8.13
CA GLU A 183 31.29 17.72 -7.43
C GLU A 183 30.40 16.46 -7.36
N PHE A 184 29.14 16.63 -6.93
CA PHE A 184 28.22 15.51 -6.77
C PHE A 184 27.83 14.89 -8.13
N LYS A 185 27.62 15.73 -9.14
CA LYS A 185 27.34 15.27 -10.51
C LYS A 185 28.53 14.48 -11.05
N GLU A 186 29.75 14.93 -10.83
CA GLU A 186 30.96 14.27 -11.30
C GLU A 186 31.10 12.86 -10.70
N VAL A 187 30.93 12.71 -9.38
CA VAL A 187 30.96 11.39 -8.72
C VAL A 187 29.91 10.45 -9.29
N LEU A 188 28.68 10.92 -9.52
CA LEU A 188 27.63 10.10 -10.11
C LEU A 188 27.92 9.75 -11.58
N MET A 189 28.48 10.68 -12.35
CA MET A 189 28.90 10.42 -13.73
C MET A 189 30.03 9.39 -13.80
N LEU A 190 30.97 9.40 -12.84
CA LEU A 190 31.98 8.35 -12.70
C LEU A 190 31.36 6.98 -12.42
N ALA A 191 30.32 6.93 -11.56
CA ALA A 191 29.56 5.71 -11.32
C ALA A 191 28.95 5.16 -12.62
N PHE A 192 28.33 6.04 -13.42
CA PHE A 192 27.71 5.66 -14.69
C PHE A 192 28.74 5.31 -15.79
N LYS A 193 29.93 5.89 -15.75
CA LYS A 193 31.05 5.49 -16.62
C LYS A 193 31.50 4.06 -16.33
N LYS A 194 31.50 3.64 -15.06
CA LYS A 194 31.83 2.26 -14.66
C LYS A 194 30.71 1.26 -15.00
N ARG A 195 29.45 1.65 -14.81
CA ARG A 195 28.27 0.81 -15.05
C ARG A 195 27.10 1.68 -15.51
N ARG A 196 26.54 1.42 -16.68
CA ARG A 196 25.51 2.29 -17.29
C ARG A 196 24.13 2.18 -16.62
N VAL A 197 23.88 1.13 -15.83
CA VAL A 197 22.58 0.84 -15.19
C VAL A 197 22.80 0.51 -13.72
N TRP A 198 22.15 1.21 -12.79
CA TRP A 198 22.35 1.00 -11.36
C TRP A 198 21.06 0.87 -10.54
N PRO A 199 21.03 0.04 -9.48
CA PRO A 199 20.03 0.17 -8.42
C PRO A 199 20.32 1.41 -7.56
N ILE A 200 19.27 2.04 -7.02
CA ILE A 200 19.40 3.26 -6.19
C ILE A 200 20.32 3.05 -4.97
N LYS A 201 20.19 1.91 -4.28
CA LYS A 201 21.03 1.55 -3.12
C LYS A 201 22.49 1.34 -3.52
N GLY A 202 22.75 0.85 -4.73
CA GLY A 202 24.09 0.71 -5.28
C GLY A 202 24.74 2.06 -5.54
N LEU A 203 23.99 3.02 -6.10
CA LEU A 203 24.45 4.40 -6.27
C LEU A 203 24.72 5.08 -4.93
N GLU A 204 23.85 4.88 -3.94
CA GLU A 204 24.04 5.44 -2.60
C GLU A 204 25.33 4.92 -1.96
N LYS A 205 25.57 3.61 -2.03
CA LYS A 205 26.80 2.99 -1.53
C LYS A 205 28.03 3.53 -2.26
N TYR A 206 28.00 3.55 -3.59
CA TYR A 206 29.09 4.08 -4.40
C TYR A 206 29.40 5.54 -4.05
N PHE A 207 28.36 6.36 -3.90
CA PHE A 207 28.50 7.77 -3.56
C PHE A 207 29.14 7.95 -2.18
N LYS A 208 28.69 7.20 -1.16
CA LYS A 208 29.27 7.21 0.19
C LYS A 208 30.77 6.85 0.20
N GLU A 209 31.18 5.90 -0.64
CA GLU A 209 32.58 5.46 -0.76
C GLU A 209 33.48 6.52 -1.41
N HIS A 210 32.95 7.32 -2.33
CA HIS A 210 33.73 8.26 -3.16
C HIS A 210 33.60 9.73 -2.73
N GLN A 211 32.65 10.06 -1.83
CA GLN A 211 32.47 11.42 -1.32
C GLN A 211 32.41 11.42 0.22
N LYS A 212 33.55 11.64 0.87
CA LYS A 212 33.69 11.59 2.34
C LYS A 212 32.84 12.63 3.08
N ASP A 213 32.59 13.77 2.45
CA ASP A 213 31.72 14.84 2.93
C ASP A 213 30.22 14.46 2.99
N PHE A 214 29.85 13.29 2.47
CA PHE A 214 28.46 12.86 2.40
C PHE A 214 27.79 12.72 3.76
N GLN A 215 28.53 12.52 4.85
CA GLN A 215 27.93 12.43 6.20
C GLN A 215 27.10 13.68 6.56
N ALA A 216 27.42 14.85 6.00
CA ALA A 216 26.67 16.08 6.22
C ALA A 216 25.42 16.22 5.31
N TRP A 217 25.31 15.44 4.23
CA TRP A 217 24.26 15.60 3.21
C TRP A 217 23.29 14.42 3.19
N LYS A 218 22.00 14.74 3.09
CA LYS A 218 20.95 13.72 2.95
C LYS A 218 20.97 13.16 1.52
N TRP A 219 20.94 11.83 1.39
CA TRP A 219 20.82 11.13 0.10
C TRP A 219 19.67 11.65 -0.76
N SER A 220 18.57 12.06 -0.14
CA SER A 220 17.40 12.64 -0.81
C SER A 220 17.74 13.86 -1.69
N SER A 221 18.70 14.69 -1.29
CA SER A 221 19.15 15.84 -2.07
C SER A 221 19.99 15.41 -3.29
N VAL A 222 20.85 14.40 -3.10
CA VAL A 222 21.70 13.85 -4.18
C VAL A 222 20.85 13.10 -5.21
N LYS A 223 19.78 12.42 -4.78
CA LYS A 223 18.81 11.73 -5.65
C LYS A 223 18.21 12.68 -6.71
N ASN A 224 18.08 13.98 -6.43
CA ASN A 224 17.59 14.96 -7.42
C ASN A 224 18.57 15.17 -8.57
N ILE A 225 19.88 14.99 -8.37
CA ILE A 225 20.89 15.06 -9.44
C ILE A 225 20.69 13.95 -10.45
N LEU A 226 20.21 12.79 -10.01
CA LEU A 226 19.97 11.65 -10.90
C LEU A 226 18.99 12.00 -12.03
N ALA A 227 18.02 12.89 -11.80
CA ALA A 227 17.11 13.36 -12.85
C ALA A 227 17.81 14.08 -14.02
N CYS A 228 19.02 14.59 -13.80
CA CYS A 228 19.86 15.26 -14.82
C CYS A 228 20.72 14.29 -15.63
N ILE A 229 20.99 13.09 -15.12
CA ILE A 229 21.99 12.16 -15.69
C ILE A 229 21.41 10.80 -16.08
N ALA A 230 20.25 10.45 -15.53
CA ALA A 230 19.63 9.14 -15.71
C ALA A 230 18.10 9.22 -15.75
N TYR A 231 17.51 8.20 -16.37
CA TYR A 231 16.08 7.94 -16.41
C TYR A 231 15.77 6.59 -15.76
N THR A 232 14.49 6.24 -15.63
CA THR A 232 14.06 4.95 -15.08
C THR A 232 12.99 4.29 -15.95
N TYR A 233 12.93 2.96 -15.92
CA TYR A 233 11.83 2.21 -16.53
C TYR A 233 10.68 1.98 -15.55
N SER A 234 9.45 2.20 -16.00
CA SER A 234 8.21 1.90 -15.28
C SER A 234 7.87 0.41 -15.29
N THR A 235 8.19 -0.27 -16.38
CA THR A 235 7.88 -1.68 -16.68
C THR A 235 9.11 -2.41 -17.19
N GLY A 236 9.02 -3.74 -17.30
CA GLY A 236 10.04 -4.56 -17.93
C GLY A 236 11.23 -4.97 -17.05
N PRO A 237 12.29 -5.55 -17.65
CA PRO A 237 13.37 -6.23 -16.94
C PRO A 237 14.28 -5.30 -16.12
N TRP A 238 14.31 -4.01 -16.41
CA TRP A 238 15.10 -3.00 -15.68
C TRP A 238 14.22 -2.06 -14.85
N LYS A 239 12.99 -2.48 -14.50
CA LYS A 239 12.08 -1.72 -13.64
C LYS A 239 12.78 -1.29 -12.35
N LYS A 240 12.59 -0.03 -11.94
CA LYS A 240 13.20 0.60 -10.75
C LYS A 240 14.73 0.75 -10.76
N LEU A 241 15.40 0.49 -11.90
CA LEU A 241 16.81 0.81 -12.07
C LEU A 241 16.99 2.17 -12.74
N TRP A 242 18.12 2.81 -12.42
CA TRP A 242 18.55 4.06 -13.02
C TRP A 242 19.44 3.77 -14.20
N VAL A 243 19.05 4.28 -15.36
CA VAL A 243 19.73 4.06 -16.63
C VAL A 243 20.26 5.39 -17.12
N GLN A 244 21.54 5.46 -17.46
CA GLN A 244 22.13 6.69 -17.97
C GLN A 244 21.42 7.17 -19.24
N TYR A 245 21.17 8.48 -19.35
CA TYR A 245 20.62 9.07 -20.57
C TYR A 245 21.47 8.71 -21.80
N GLY A 246 20.80 8.44 -22.93
CA GLY A 246 21.43 8.01 -24.19
C GLY A 246 21.85 6.54 -24.25
N TYR A 247 21.83 5.80 -23.13
CA TYR A 247 22.07 4.35 -23.15
C TYR A 247 20.74 3.59 -23.25
N ASN A 248 20.63 2.71 -24.26
CA ASN A 248 19.48 1.83 -24.43
C ASN A 248 19.84 0.38 -24.09
N PRO A 249 19.42 -0.15 -22.93
CA PRO A 249 19.72 -1.51 -22.55
C PRO A 249 18.98 -2.55 -23.40
N THR A 250 17.93 -2.21 -24.16
CA THR A 250 17.24 -3.17 -25.06
C THR A 250 18.04 -3.49 -26.32
N LYS A 251 19.06 -2.69 -26.64
CA LYS A 251 19.94 -2.87 -27.80
C LYS A 251 21.28 -3.54 -27.45
N ASP A 252 21.58 -3.67 -26.16
CA ASP A 252 22.83 -4.23 -25.66
C ASP A 252 22.57 -5.57 -24.97
N GLN A 253 22.89 -6.68 -25.65
CA GLN A 253 22.67 -8.01 -25.11
C GLN A 253 23.35 -8.17 -23.74
N GLU A 254 24.54 -7.59 -23.52
CA GLU A 254 25.25 -7.71 -22.24
C GLU A 254 24.51 -7.05 -21.08
N ALA A 255 23.52 -6.19 -21.35
CA ALA A 255 22.69 -5.57 -20.32
C ALA A 255 21.82 -6.59 -19.55
N TYR A 256 21.78 -7.87 -19.98
CA TYR A 256 21.13 -8.96 -19.23
C TYR A 256 21.61 -9.04 -17.78
N LYS A 257 22.90 -8.75 -17.54
CA LYS A 257 23.52 -8.77 -16.20
C LYS A 257 22.92 -7.75 -15.24
N TYR A 258 22.29 -6.71 -15.78
CA TYR A 258 21.64 -5.66 -15.01
C TYR A 258 20.13 -5.90 -14.82
N GLN A 259 19.56 -6.97 -15.37
CA GLN A 259 18.12 -7.22 -15.23
C GLN A 259 17.76 -7.56 -13.78
N VAL A 260 16.56 -7.15 -13.38
CA VAL A 260 15.98 -7.39 -12.07
C VAL A 260 15.14 -8.64 -12.14
N TYR A 261 15.42 -9.59 -11.27
CA TYR A 261 14.53 -10.72 -11.02
C TYR A 261 13.68 -10.43 -9.79
N MET A 262 12.37 -10.55 -9.94
CA MET A 262 11.41 -10.40 -8.83
C MET A 262 10.97 -11.76 -8.33
N TRP A 263 11.29 -12.06 -7.08
CA TRP A 263 10.85 -13.26 -6.40
C TRP A 263 9.48 -13.02 -5.75
N LYS A 264 8.43 -13.50 -6.44
CA LYS A 264 7.03 -13.23 -6.07
C LYS A 264 6.67 -13.68 -4.64
N ASN A 265 7.20 -14.81 -4.17
CA ASN A 265 6.82 -15.38 -2.87
C ASN A 265 7.33 -14.56 -1.68
N VAL A 266 8.40 -13.79 -1.86
CA VAL A 266 9.06 -13.05 -0.76
C VAL A 266 9.05 -11.54 -1.02
N SER A 267 8.40 -11.09 -2.09
CA SER A 267 8.39 -9.68 -2.52
C SER A 267 9.79 -9.05 -2.61
N LYS A 268 10.82 -9.88 -2.84
CA LYS A 268 12.22 -9.46 -2.94
C LYS A 268 12.61 -9.33 -4.41
N ALA A 269 13.35 -8.27 -4.73
CA ALA A 269 13.93 -8.04 -6.03
C ALA A 269 15.44 -7.94 -5.90
N PHE A 270 16.18 -8.57 -6.81
CA PHE A 270 17.63 -8.44 -6.87
C PHE A 270 18.08 -8.25 -8.32
N VAL A 271 19.22 -7.61 -8.49
CA VAL A 271 19.88 -7.48 -9.80
C VAL A 271 20.77 -8.69 -9.99
N ILE A 272 20.76 -9.29 -11.18
CA ILE A 272 21.50 -10.54 -11.46
C ILE A 272 22.98 -10.41 -11.12
N MET A 273 23.63 -9.33 -11.54
CA MET A 273 25.05 -9.05 -11.24
C MET A 273 25.36 -8.96 -9.74
N ASP A 274 24.38 -8.65 -8.89
CA ASP A 274 24.60 -8.54 -7.45
C ASP A 274 24.65 -9.94 -6.77
N ASN A 275 24.31 -11.02 -7.50
CA ASN A 275 24.49 -12.40 -7.07
C ASN A 275 25.51 -13.13 -7.98
N PRO A 276 26.79 -13.24 -7.55
CA PRO A 276 27.86 -13.81 -8.38
C PRO A 276 27.58 -15.25 -8.85
N GLU A 277 26.99 -16.11 -8.00
CA GLU A 277 26.69 -17.50 -8.36
C GLU A 277 25.71 -17.57 -9.53
N VAL A 278 24.63 -16.80 -9.46
CA VAL A 278 23.59 -16.76 -10.51
C VAL A 278 24.17 -16.13 -11.78
N TYR A 279 24.93 -15.05 -11.63
CA TYR A 279 25.55 -14.35 -12.76
C TYR A 279 26.52 -15.23 -13.53
N GLU A 280 27.49 -15.88 -12.86
CA GLU A 280 28.46 -16.74 -13.53
C GLU A 280 27.76 -17.96 -14.16
N LYS A 281 26.75 -18.54 -13.52
CA LYS A 281 26.00 -19.65 -14.10
C LYS A 281 25.26 -19.27 -15.39
N ILE A 282 24.66 -18.08 -15.44
CA ILE A 282 24.00 -17.55 -16.64
C ILE A 282 25.03 -17.29 -17.74
N LYS A 283 26.19 -16.73 -17.38
CA LYS A 283 27.27 -16.45 -18.32
C LYS A 283 27.87 -17.71 -18.94
N GLU A 284 28.01 -18.78 -18.15
CA GLU A 284 28.52 -20.09 -18.61
C GLU A 284 27.54 -20.88 -19.47
N THR A 285 26.24 -20.58 -19.39
CA THR A 285 25.18 -21.36 -20.03
C THR A 285 24.54 -20.56 -21.16
N PRO A 286 24.96 -20.70 -22.44
CA PRO A 286 24.45 -19.88 -23.54
C PRO A 286 22.93 -19.93 -23.70
N GLU A 287 22.30 -21.07 -23.39
CA GLU A 287 20.85 -21.27 -23.44
C GLU A 287 20.06 -20.37 -22.48
N PHE A 288 20.71 -19.77 -21.48
CA PHE A 288 20.05 -18.87 -20.52
C PHE A 288 19.87 -17.47 -21.07
N THR A 289 20.54 -17.14 -22.18
CA THR A 289 20.44 -15.84 -22.84
C THR A 289 19.86 -15.98 -24.24
N GLN A 290 19.20 -14.92 -24.70
CA GLN A 290 18.69 -14.80 -26.06
C GLN A 290 19.23 -13.54 -26.72
N ARG A 291 19.39 -13.57 -28.05
CA ARG A 291 19.86 -12.43 -28.84
C ARG A 291 18.76 -11.40 -29.09
N VAL A 292 17.52 -11.87 -29.22
CA VAL A 292 16.36 -11.02 -29.46
C VAL A 292 15.79 -10.58 -28.12
N PHE A 293 15.62 -9.27 -27.95
CA PHE A 293 15.03 -8.69 -26.76
C PHE A 293 13.54 -9.06 -26.64
N SER A 294 13.12 -9.46 -25.44
CA SER A 294 11.72 -9.67 -25.07
C SER A 294 11.29 -8.64 -24.02
N ALA A 295 10.16 -7.96 -24.20
CA ALA A 295 9.65 -7.01 -23.22
C ALA A 295 9.37 -7.66 -21.84
N ARG A 296 9.07 -8.96 -21.82
CA ARG A 296 8.76 -9.72 -20.60
C ARG A 296 10.01 -10.24 -19.90
N THR A 297 10.89 -10.93 -20.63
CA THR A 297 12.03 -11.67 -20.05
C THR A 297 13.37 -11.00 -20.34
N GLY A 298 13.37 -9.91 -21.09
CA GLY A 298 14.56 -9.20 -21.51
C GLY A 298 15.41 -10.04 -22.44
N PHE A 299 16.64 -10.29 -22.01
CA PHE A 299 17.60 -11.12 -22.74
C PHE A 299 17.77 -12.48 -22.08
N LEU A 300 16.94 -12.79 -21.09
CA LEU A 300 16.93 -14.08 -20.43
C LEU A 300 15.86 -14.96 -21.08
N THR A 301 16.16 -16.24 -21.20
CA THR A 301 15.20 -17.25 -21.63
C THR A 301 14.36 -17.72 -20.44
N ASP A 302 13.22 -18.38 -20.72
CA ASP A 302 12.41 -18.98 -19.66
C ASP A 302 13.18 -20.06 -18.87
N LYS A 303 14.17 -20.72 -19.48
CA LYS A 303 15.08 -21.66 -18.80
C LYS A 303 15.90 -20.96 -17.70
N ALA A 304 16.40 -19.76 -17.97
CA ALA A 304 17.13 -18.97 -16.97
C ALA A 304 16.22 -18.53 -15.82
N LEU A 305 14.99 -18.12 -16.13
CA LEU A 305 14.00 -17.75 -15.12
C LEU A 305 13.61 -18.95 -14.25
N ALA A 306 13.41 -20.13 -14.85
CA ALA A 306 13.13 -21.37 -14.12
C ALA A 306 14.31 -21.79 -13.23
N TYR A 307 15.55 -21.64 -13.71
CA TYR A 307 16.74 -21.86 -12.90
C TYR A 307 16.81 -20.93 -11.69
N MET A 308 16.64 -19.62 -11.90
CA MET A 308 16.61 -18.65 -10.80
C MET A 308 15.47 -18.98 -9.83
N HIS A 309 14.26 -19.24 -10.31
CA HIS A 309 13.14 -19.64 -9.47
C HIS A 309 13.51 -20.85 -8.60
N LYS A 310 14.05 -21.91 -9.18
CA LYS A 310 14.47 -23.11 -8.45
C LYS A 310 15.53 -22.76 -7.39
N LYS A 311 16.59 -22.06 -7.78
CA LYS A 311 17.69 -21.66 -6.88
C LYS A 311 17.19 -20.84 -5.69
N PHE A 312 16.31 -19.85 -5.91
CA PHE A 312 15.78 -19.03 -4.83
C PHE A 312 14.76 -19.78 -3.98
N SER A 313 13.96 -20.67 -4.56
CA SER A 313 13.07 -21.55 -3.78
C SER A 313 13.82 -22.51 -2.86
N GLU A 314 15.03 -22.93 -3.23
CA GLU A 314 15.92 -23.78 -2.42
C GLU A 314 16.68 -22.98 -1.34
N MET A 315 16.86 -21.67 -1.52
CA MET A 315 17.42 -20.83 -0.48
C MET A 315 16.42 -20.80 0.68
N ALA A 316 16.82 -21.36 1.82
CA ALA A 316 16.05 -21.27 3.05
C ALA A 316 15.63 -19.82 3.25
N VAL A 317 14.31 -19.60 3.35
CA VAL A 317 13.80 -18.29 3.74
C VAL A 317 14.44 -18.03 5.10
N PRO A 318 15.29 -16.99 5.25
CA PRO A 318 15.84 -16.68 6.56
C PRO A 318 14.67 -16.60 7.52
N GLU A 319 14.71 -17.38 8.60
CA GLU A 319 13.67 -17.28 9.61
C GLU A 319 13.47 -15.80 9.91
N PRO A 320 12.22 -15.29 9.88
CA PRO A 320 11.98 -13.88 10.13
C PRO A 320 12.69 -13.54 11.43
N GLU A 321 13.71 -12.67 11.34
CA GLU A 321 14.52 -12.29 12.51
C GLU A 321 13.55 -12.02 13.64
N LYS A 322 13.64 -12.81 14.73
CA LYS A 322 12.72 -12.70 15.86
C LYS A 322 12.63 -11.20 16.18
N PRO A 323 11.44 -10.60 16.14
CA PRO A 323 11.31 -9.16 16.25
C PRO A 323 11.93 -8.76 17.60
N ALA A 324 13.08 -8.11 17.55
CA ALA A 324 13.69 -7.49 18.70
C ALA A 324 12.68 -6.45 19.20
N GLU A 325 11.96 -6.76 20.28
CA GLU A 325 10.96 -5.91 20.94
C GLU A 325 10.26 -4.90 20.01
N GLN A 326 9.29 -5.40 19.25
CA GLN A 326 8.38 -4.67 18.37
C GLN A 326 8.98 -3.45 17.63
N PRO A 327 9.77 -3.66 16.57
CA PRO A 327 9.82 -2.70 15.50
C PRO A 327 8.51 -2.83 14.72
N ASP A 328 7.78 -1.73 14.59
CA ASP A 328 6.56 -1.62 13.79
C ASP A 328 6.77 -2.35 12.44
N LEU A 329 5.93 -3.34 12.13
CA LEU A 329 6.09 -4.28 10.99
C LEU A 329 6.25 -3.56 9.63
N PHE A 330 5.90 -2.26 9.61
CA PHE A 330 5.90 -1.36 8.49
C PHE A 330 7.16 -0.47 8.39
N HIS A 331 8.05 -0.48 9.38
CA HIS A 331 9.24 0.40 9.40
C HIS A 331 10.37 -0.07 8.46
N SER A 332 10.38 -1.36 8.08
CA SER A 332 11.32 -1.91 7.09
C SER A 332 10.77 -1.92 5.67
N MET A 333 9.47 -1.61 5.49
CA MET A 333 8.85 -1.45 4.19
C MET A 333 9.09 -0.02 3.69
N ASP A 334 10.03 0.12 2.76
CA ASP A 334 10.22 1.36 2.00
C ASP A 334 9.03 1.54 1.03
N PHE A 335 7.93 2.07 1.56
CA PHE A 335 6.68 2.32 0.84
C PHE A 335 6.85 3.32 -0.32
N GLU A 336 7.95 4.09 -0.40
CA GLU A 336 8.27 4.88 -1.61
C GLU A 336 8.43 3.99 -2.86
N THR A 337 8.52 2.66 -2.70
CA THR A 337 8.67 1.71 -3.81
C THR A 337 7.44 0.85 -4.10
N LEU A 338 6.35 0.95 -3.32
CA LEU A 338 5.11 0.19 -3.54
C LEU A 338 4.05 0.94 -4.35
N ASP A 339 4.26 2.22 -4.63
CA ASP A 339 3.45 2.96 -5.60
C ASP A 339 3.88 2.61 -7.03
N ASN A 340 3.29 1.53 -7.55
CA ASN A 340 2.80 1.34 -8.93
C ASN A 340 2.30 -0.09 -9.12
#